data_AF-A0A524DG43-F1
#
_entry.id   AF-A0A524DG43-F1
#
_cell.length_a   1.000
_cell.length_b   1.000
_cell.length_c   1.000
_cell.angle_alpha   90.00
_cell.angle_beta   90.00
_cell.angle_gamma   90.00
#
_symmetry.space_group_name_H-M   'P 1'
#
loop_
_entity.id
_entity.type
_entity.pdbx_description
1 polymer ?
#
loop_
_entity_poly.entity_id
_entity_poly.type
_entity_poly.pdbx_seq_one_letter_code
_entity_poly.pdbx_strand_id
1 'polypeptide(L)'
;MWFLFRPDAANVWKNSRVRECYRRYKGIIDGIYLPRYLLTKKIPADFSPDKPLDKLWSIHDEIAQDFPSFVKEIDAGEKKYQELSTPSSSFLDLKTTIVNRMLESCHFCERRCAVDRSVEELGFCRVGSKSRIASAFLHQGEESVLVPSGTIFFTG
;
A
#
# COMPACT_ATOMS: atom_id res chain seq x y z
N MET A 1 25.08 2.43 -10.32
CA MET A 1 26.12 3.45 -10.06
C MET A 1 25.57 4.72 -9.36
N TRP A 2 24.31 4.74 -8.90
CA TRP A 2 23.71 5.91 -8.22
C TRP A 2 24.46 6.30 -6.93
N PHE A 3 25.02 5.33 -6.21
CA PHE A 3 25.78 5.53 -4.97
C PHE A 3 27.05 6.38 -5.15
N LEU A 4 27.59 6.51 -6.38
CA LEU A 4 28.69 7.42 -6.66
C LEU A 4 28.24 8.88 -6.64
N PHE A 5 27.02 9.14 -7.12
CA PHE A 5 26.41 10.48 -7.15
C PHE A 5 25.69 10.82 -5.85
N ARG A 6 25.28 9.81 -5.08
CA ARG A 6 24.58 9.91 -3.80
C ARG A 6 25.21 9.03 -2.72
N PRO A 7 26.45 9.35 -2.31
CA PRO A 7 27.14 8.59 -1.25
C PRO A 7 26.47 8.77 0.11
N ASP A 8 25.77 9.88 0.34
CA ASP A 8 24.93 10.12 1.52
C ASP A 8 23.82 9.06 1.66
N ALA A 9 23.17 8.68 0.55
CA ALA A 9 22.14 7.65 0.51
C ALA A 9 22.68 6.24 0.80
N ALA A 10 23.94 5.97 0.45
CA ALA A 10 24.62 4.75 0.89
C ALA A 10 24.98 4.80 2.39
N ASN A 11 25.45 5.96 2.87
CA ASN A 11 25.94 6.12 4.23
C ASN A 11 24.84 6.27 5.29
N VAL A 12 23.65 6.72 4.92
CA VAL A 12 22.54 6.98 5.85
C VAL A 12 22.20 5.76 6.72
N TRP A 13 22.38 4.54 6.18
CA TRP A 13 22.13 3.28 6.87
C TRP A 13 23.15 2.93 7.96
N LYS A 14 24.29 3.62 8.03
CA LYS A 14 25.25 3.47 9.14
C LYS A 14 24.69 4.04 10.45
N ASN A 15 23.78 5.02 10.38
CA ASN A 15 23.13 5.59 11.55
C ASN A 15 22.13 4.58 12.17
N SER A 16 22.33 4.22 13.43
CA SER A 16 21.49 3.26 14.16
C SER A 16 20.04 3.74 14.30
N ARG A 17 19.82 5.03 14.58
CA ARG A 17 18.49 5.62 14.72
C ARG A 17 17.71 5.56 13.41
N VAL A 18 18.38 5.78 12.29
CA VAL A 18 17.75 5.63 10.96
C VAL A 18 17.32 4.19 10.73
N ARG A 19 18.20 3.21 11.00
CA ARG A 19 17.86 1.79 10.87
C ARG A 19 16.70 1.37 11.77
N GLU A 20 16.60 1.96 12.95
CA GLU A 20 15.50 1.70 13.88
C GLU A 20 14.17 2.27 13.34
N CYS A 21 14.13 3.56 12.96
CA CYS A 21 12.94 4.21 12.42
C CYS A 21 12.45 3.54 11.12
N TYR A 22 13.37 3.13 10.24
CA TYR A 22 13.07 2.53 8.94
C TYR A 22 13.27 1.01 8.92
N ARG A 23 13.22 0.34 10.08
CA ARG A 23 13.55 -1.10 10.21
C ARG A 23 12.87 -1.98 9.17
N ARG A 24 11.55 -1.83 9.00
CA ARG A 24 10.81 -2.63 8.02
C ARG A 24 11.18 -2.26 6.59
N TYR A 25 11.26 -0.97 6.29
CA TYR A 25 11.58 -0.49 4.95
C TYR A 25 12.97 -0.97 4.51
N LYS A 26 13.98 -0.83 5.37
CA LYS A 26 15.33 -1.36 5.10
C LYS A 26 15.34 -2.88 4.97
N GLY A 27 14.62 -3.59 5.84
CA GLY A 27 14.52 -5.05 5.73
C GLY A 27 13.82 -5.53 4.45
N ILE A 28 12.89 -4.74 3.88
CA ILE A 28 12.32 -5.02 2.55
C ILE A 28 13.39 -4.84 1.46
N ILE A 29 14.16 -3.75 1.51
CA ILE A 29 15.27 -3.50 0.57
C ILE A 29 16.30 -4.63 0.62
N ASP A 30 16.60 -5.15 1.81
CA ASP A 30 17.57 -6.23 2.03
C ASP A 30 17.00 -7.62 1.72
N GLY A 31 15.73 -7.74 1.32
CA GLY A 31 15.08 -9.01 1.05
C GLY A 31 14.78 -9.87 2.29
N ILE A 32 14.87 -9.27 3.47
CA ILE A 32 14.58 -9.94 4.76
C ILE A 32 13.07 -9.96 5.04
N TYR A 33 12.38 -8.85 4.77
CA TYR A 33 10.94 -8.70 5.02
C TYR A 33 10.15 -8.57 3.73
N LEU A 34 8.91 -9.07 3.75
CA LEU A 34 7.98 -8.89 2.64
C LEU A 34 7.19 -7.57 2.79
N PRO A 35 6.91 -6.87 1.68
CA PRO A 35 5.94 -5.77 1.68
C PRO A 35 4.56 -6.21 2.19
N ARG A 36 3.93 -5.39 3.02
CA ARG A 36 2.64 -5.72 3.66
C ARG A 36 1.52 -6.01 2.66
N TYR A 37 1.50 -5.34 1.51
CA TYR A 37 0.47 -5.57 0.49
C TYR A 37 0.55 -6.97 -0.14
N LEU A 38 1.71 -7.64 -0.10
CA LEU A 38 1.83 -9.05 -0.51
C LEU A 38 1.26 -9.97 0.57
N LEU A 39 1.49 -9.63 1.83
CA LEU A 39 0.96 -10.39 2.97
C LEU A 39 -0.57 -10.33 3.03
N THR A 40 -1.18 -9.18 2.74
CA THR A 40 -2.65 -9.05 2.68
C THR A 40 -3.30 -9.92 1.61
N LYS A 41 -2.56 -10.34 0.56
CA LYS A 41 -3.07 -11.28 -0.46
C LYS A 41 -3.22 -12.71 0.06
N LYS A 42 -2.57 -13.06 1.18
CA LYS A 42 -2.55 -14.42 1.75
C LYS A 42 -3.53 -14.60 2.89
N ILE A 43 -4.17 -13.53 3.35
CA ILE A 43 -5.13 -13.58 4.44
C ILE A 43 -6.51 -13.75 3.83
N PRO A 44 -7.25 -14.82 4.14
CA PRO A 44 -8.60 -14.99 3.66
C PRO A 44 -9.51 -13.92 4.25
N ALA A 45 -10.43 -13.41 3.43
CA ALA A 45 -11.50 -12.54 3.86
C ALA A 45 -12.82 -13.08 3.31
N ASP A 46 -13.70 -13.52 4.20
CA ASP A 46 -15.02 -14.00 3.83
C ASP A 46 -16.01 -12.82 3.79
N PHE A 47 -16.35 -12.39 2.58
CA PHE A 47 -17.31 -11.31 2.37
C PHE A 47 -18.06 -11.49 1.04
N SER A 48 -19.26 -10.91 1.00
CA SER A 48 -19.99 -10.69 -0.25
C SER A 48 -19.78 -9.23 -0.69
N PRO A 49 -19.43 -8.96 -1.95
CA PRO A 49 -19.25 -7.60 -2.47
C PRO A 49 -20.51 -6.71 -2.40
N ASP A 50 -21.68 -7.33 -2.26
CA ASP A 50 -22.99 -6.65 -2.21
C ASP A 50 -23.36 -6.20 -0.79
N LYS A 51 -22.53 -6.53 0.22
CA LYS A 51 -22.78 -6.06 1.58
C LYS A 51 -22.71 -4.52 1.66
N PRO A 52 -23.51 -3.91 2.54
CA PRO A 52 -23.37 -2.50 2.87
C PRO A 52 -21.93 -2.13 3.29
N LEU A 53 -21.50 -0.91 2.95
CA LEU A 53 -20.12 -0.45 3.15
C LEU A 53 -19.67 -0.50 4.61
N ASP A 54 -20.55 -0.20 5.57
CA ASP A 54 -20.29 -0.30 7.01
C ASP A 54 -19.99 -1.74 7.45
N LYS A 55 -20.64 -2.73 6.83
CA LYS A 55 -20.40 -4.15 7.10
C LYS A 55 -19.08 -4.61 6.50
N LEU A 56 -18.72 -4.13 5.31
CA LEU A 56 -17.40 -4.40 4.72
C LEU A 56 -16.28 -3.83 5.60
N TRP A 57 -16.44 -2.61 6.14
CA TRP A 57 -15.50 -2.03 7.10
C TRP A 57 -15.42 -2.81 8.41
N SER A 58 -16.54 -3.31 8.91
CA SER A 58 -16.55 -4.14 10.13
C SER A 58 -15.70 -5.40 9.95
N ILE A 59 -15.87 -6.12 8.83
CA ILE A 59 -15.05 -7.31 8.49
C ILE A 59 -13.58 -6.90 8.31
N HIS A 60 -13.33 -5.76 7.67
CA HIS A 60 -11.98 -5.25 7.49
C HIS A 60 -11.29 -5.02 8.83
N ASP A 61 -11.98 -4.41 9.79
CA ASP A 61 -11.41 -4.03 11.09
C ASP A 61 -11.15 -5.26 11.96
N GLU A 62 -12.01 -6.27 11.91
CA GLU A 62 -11.78 -7.58 12.53
C GLU A 62 -10.46 -8.20 12.01
N ILE A 63 -10.30 -8.31 10.68
CA ILE A 63 -9.07 -8.88 10.09
C ILE A 63 -7.85 -7.98 10.38
N ALA A 64 -8.03 -6.66 10.42
CA ALA A 64 -6.96 -5.70 10.67
C ALA A 64 -6.38 -5.80 12.08
N GLN A 65 -7.18 -6.22 13.07
CA GLN A 65 -6.71 -6.42 14.45
C GLN A 65 -5.63 -7.52 14.53
N ASP A 66 -5.80 -8.60 13.78
CA ASP A 66 -4.88 -9.75 13.78
C ASP A 66 -3.71 -9.58 12.81
N PHE A 67 -3.83 -8.65 11.84
CA PHE A 67 -2.81 -8.43 10.82
C PHE A 67 -1.38 -8.19 11.38
N PRO A 68 -1.16 -7.40 12.46
CA PRO A 68 0.17 -7.24 13.04
C PRO A 68 0.77 -8.54 13.60
N SER A 69 -0.05 -9.43 14.18
CA SER A 69 0.44 -10.74 14.66
C SER A 69 0.90 -11.60 13.50
N PHE A 70 0.06 -11.69 12.46
CA PHE A 70 0.40 -12.43 11.24
C PHE A 70 1.70 -11.93 10.61
N VAL A 71 1.93 -10.61 10.55
CA VAL A 71 3.18 -10.04 10.05
C VAL A 71 4.37 -10.48 10.91
N LYS A 72 4.24 -10.51 12.24
CA LYS A 72 5.31 -10.95 13.15
C LYS A 72 5.66 -12.43 12.95
N GLU A 73 4.65 -13.29 12.81
CA GLU A 73 4.84 -14.73 12.58
C GLU A 73 5.59 -15.00 11.27
N ILE A 74 5.26 -14.27 10.19
CA ILE A 74 5.98 -14.34 8.91
C ILE A 74 7.42 -13.82 9.08
N ASP A 75 7.59 -12.66 9.71
CA ASP A 75 8.91 -12.04 9.91
C ASP A 75 9.81 -12.88 10.84
N ALA A 76 9.24 -13.69 11.74
CA ALA A 76 9.94 -14.65 12.60
C ALA A 76 10.22 -16.00 11.91
N GLY A 77 9.67 -16.23 10.72
CA GLY A 77 9.82 -17.49 9.98
C GLY A 77 8.96 -18.64 10.47
N GLU A 78 8.03 -18.38 11.40
CA GLU A 78 7.08 -19.37 11.93
C GLU A 78 6.07 -19.80 10.85
N LYS A 79 5.72 -18.87 9.95
CA LYS A 79 4.93 -19.12 8.74
C LYS A 79 5.76 -18.77 7.52
N LYS A 80 5.84 -19.68 6.55
CA LYS A 80 6.55 -19.41 5.29
C LYS A 80 5.59 -18.90 4.23
N TYR A 81 5.84 -17.71 3.72
CA TYR A 81 4.99 -17.08 2.70
C TYR A 81 4.80 -17.95 1.44
N GLN A 82 5.83 -18.68 1.00
CA GLN A 82 5.72 -19.55 -0.18
C GLN A 82 4.79 -20.76 0.02
N GLU A 83 4.60 -21.19 1.27
CA GLU A 83 3.77 -22.35 1.62
C GLU A 83 2.30 -21.96 1.84
N LEU A 84 2.00 -20.67 1.96
CA LEU A 84 0.63 -20.19 2.13
C LEU A 84 -0.14 -20.25 0.81
N SER A 85 -1.31 -20.90 0.84
CA SER A 85 -2.27 -20.85 -0.26
C SER A 85 -2.76 -19.41 -0.49
N THR A 86 -3.03 -19.07 -1.74
CA THR A 86 -3.74 -17.82 -2.06
C THR A 86 -5.24 -18.10 -1.97
N PRO A 87 -5.99 -17.43 -1.06
CA PRO A 87 -7.43 -17.61 -0.98
C PRO A 87 -8.13 -17.06 -2.21
N SER A 88 -9.36 -17.52 -2.48
CA SER A 88 -10.21 -16.99 -3.55
C SER A 88 -10.66 -15.54 -3.31
N SER A 89 -10.79 -15.17 -2.04
CA SER A 89 -11.11 -13.82 -1.57
C SER A 89 -10.15 -13.45 -0.45
N SER A 90 -9.30 -12.46 -0.69
CA SER A 90 -8.26 -12.03 0.23
C SER A 90 -8.60 -10.72 0.95
N PHE A 91 -7.85 -10.42 2.02
CA PHE A 91 -7.94 -9.13 2.69
C PHE A 91 -7.60 -7.94 1.77
N LEU A 92 -6.78 -8.17 0.74
CA LEU A 92 -6.56 -7.16 -0.31
C LEU A 92 -7.79 -6.96 -1.20
N ASP A 93 -8.52 -8.03 -1.51
CA ASP A 93 -9.74 -7.95 -2.32
C ASP A 93 -10.88 -7.24 -1.58
N LEU A 94 -10.98 -7.46 -0.26
CA LEU A 94 -11.90 -6.71 0.61
C LEU A 94 -11.60 -5.21 0.56
N LYS A 95 -10.32 -4.82 0.74
CA LYS A 95 -9.90 -3.42 0.65
C LYS A 95 -10.21 -2.82 -0.72
N THR A 96 -9.98 -3.58 -1.79
CA THR A 96 -10.26 -3.14 -3.16
C THR A 96 -11.76 -2.92 -3.36
N THR A 97 -12.60 -3.82 -2.86
CA THR A 97 -14.06 -3.69 -2.90
C THR A 97 -14.53 -2.44 -2.16
N ILE A 98 -14.03 -2.21 -0.94
CA ILE A 98 -14.33 -1.00 -0.15
C ILE A 98 -13.94 0.27 -0.92
N VAL A 99 -12.72 0.34 -1.45
CA VAL A 99 -12.23 1.51 -2.21
C VAL A 99 -13.07 1.75 -3.47
N ASN A 100 -13.52 0.68 -4.15
CA ASN A 100 -14.41 0.82 -5.30
C ASN A 100 -15.79 1.37 -4.89
N ARG A 101 -16.35 0.96 -3.74
CA ARG A 101 -17.59 1.57 -3.21
C ARG A 101 -17.40 3.02 -2.83
N MET A 102 -16.23 3.39 -2.29
CA MET A 102 -15.91 4.79 -1.96
C MET A 102 -15.83 5.68 -3.22
N LEU A 103 -15.69 5.12 -4.42
CA LEU A 103 -15.78 5.90 -5.68
C LEU A 103 -17.20 6.41 -5.94
N GLU A 104 -18.24 5.73 -5.46
CA GLU A 104 -19.66 6.11 -5.63
C GLU A 104 -19.99 7.42 -4.90
N SER A 105 -19.21 7.77 -3.87
CA SER A 105 -19.28 9.08 -3.21
C SER A 105 -17.89 9.51 -2.77
N CYS A 106 -17.12 10.05 -3.73
CA CYS A 106 -15.68 10.21 -3.55
C CYS A 106 -15.28 11.21 -2.45
N HIS A 107 -14.43 10.74 -1.54
CA HIS A 107 -13.83 11.53 -0.46
C HIS A 107 -12.33 11.25 -0.26
N PHE A 108 -11.60 10.91 -1.34
CA PHE A 108 -10.16 10.61 -1.27
C PHE A 108 -9.24 11.83 -1.13
N CYS A 109 -9.74 13.04 -1.34
CA CYS A 109 -9.01 14.28 -1.08
C CYS A 109 -9.79 15.15 -0.09
N GLU A 110 -9.11 16.12 0.52
CA GLU A 110 -9.68 17.01 1.53
C GLU A 110 -10.92 17.80 1.06
N ARG A 111 -11.12 17.94 -0.26
CA ARG A 111 -12.33 18.59 -0.80
C ARG A 111 -13.60 17.77 -0.62
N ARG A 112 -13.49 16.45 -0.44
CA ARG A 112 -14.63 15.53 -0.20
C ARG A 112 -15.83 15.81 -1.09
N CYS A 113 -15.60 15.88 -2.40
CA CYS A 113 -16.60 16.37 -3.37
C CYS A 113 -17.83 15.47 -3.52
N ALA A 114 -17.81 14.24 -3.00
CA ALA A 114 -18.94 13.31 -2.99
C ALA A 114 -19.50 12.90 -4.37
N VAL A 115 -18.87 13.33 -5.47
CA VAL A 115 -19.17 12.91 -6.84
C VAL A 115 -19.06 11.39 -7.00
N ASP A 116 -19.92 10.84 -7.86
CA ASP A 116 -19.93 9.43 -8.20
C ASP A 116 -19.02 9.15 -9.41
N ARG A 117 -17.81 8.67 -9.12
CA ARG A 117 -16.83 8.34 -10.16
C ARG A 117 -17.19 7.07 -10.91
N SER A 118 -18.06 6.21 -10.38
CA SER A 118 -18.45 4.95 -11.03
C SER A 118 -19.28 5.18 -12.30
N VAL A 119 -19.97 6.33 -12.36
CA VAL A 119 -20.72 6.82 -13.53
C VAL A 119 -19.97 7.92 -14.28
N GLU A 120 -18.63 7.96 -14.14
CA GLU A 120 -17.72 8.90 -14.81
C GLU A 120 -17.97 10.39 -14.47
N GLU A 121 -18.56 10.69 -13.31
CA GLU A 121 -18.66 12.06 -12.80
C GLU A 121 -17.29 12.59 -12.37
N LEU A 122 -17.01 13.87 -12.68
CA LEU A 122 -15.75 14.52 -12.35
C LEU A 122 -15.95 15.62 -11.31
N GLY A 123 -15.19 15.54 -10.22
CA GLY A 123 -15.10 16.59 -9.22
C GLY A 123 -14.06 17.66 -9.55
N PHE A 124 -13.76 18.52 -8.59
CA PHE A 124 -12.78 19.60 -8.74
C PHE A 124 -11.40 19.11 -9.20
N CYS A 125 -10.93 17.96 -8.69
CA CYS A 125 -9.63 17.42 -9.05
C CYS A 125 -9.61 16.75 -10.43
N ARG A 126 -10.76 16.61 -11.12
CA ARG A 126 -10.89 16.09 -12.49
C ARG A 126 -10.32 14.68 -12.77
N VAL A 127 -9.76 14.02 -11.77
CA VAL A 127 -9.47 12.58 -11.81
C VAL A 127 -10.81 11.83 -11.94
N GLY A 128 -10.87 10.74 -12.72
CA GLY A 128 -12.06 9.88 -12.85
C GLY A 128 -12.01 8.64 -11.95
N SER A 129 -12.68 7.55 -12.38
CA SER A 129 -12.57 6.20 -11.78
C SER A 129 -11.18 5.58 -11.97
N LYS A 130 -10.49 6.00 -13.03
CA LYS A 130 -9.11 5.60 -13.36
C LYS A 130 -8.19 6.81 -13.28
N SER A 131 -7.09 6.66 -12.55
CA SER A 131 -6.03 7.66 -12.47
C SER A 131 -5.25 7.74 -13.79
N ARG A 132 -4.69 8.92 -14.09
CA ARG A 132 -3.85 9.15 -15.27
C ARG A 132 -2.42 9.44 -14.82
N ILE A 133 -1.46 8.77 -15.45
CA ILE A 133 -0.03 8.99 -15.18
C ILE A 133 0.45 10.11 -16.11
N ALA A 134 0.99 11.17 -15.52
CA ALA A 134 1.62 12.28 -16.25
C ALA A 134 3.06 11.95 -16.63
N SER A 135 3.82 11.37 -15.69
CA SER A 135 5.19 10.93 -15.91
C SER A 135 5.59 9.86 -14.90
N ALA A 136 6.57 9.03 -15.26
CA ALA A 136 7.19 8.07 -14.37
C ALA A 136 8.69 8.01 -14.65
N PHE A 137 9.51 8.21 -13.63
CA PHE A 137 10.96 8.21 -13.77
C PHE A 137 11.65 7.83 -12.45
N LEU A 138 12.93 7.47 -12.54
CA LEU A 138 13.77 7.29 -11.36
C LEU A 138 14.20 8.65 -10.85
N HIS A 139 13.77 8.96 -9.63
CA HIS A 139 14.15 10.17 -8.93
C HIS A 139 15.32 9.88 -7.99
N GLN A 140 16.38 10.68 -8.11
CA GLN A 140 17.53 10.63 -7.22
C GLN A 140 17.32 11.60 -6.05
N GLY A 141 16.09 11.68 -5.52
CA GLY A 141 15.50 12.78 -4.76
C GLY A 141 16.10 13.19 -3.41
N GLU A 142 15.33 13.93 -2.62
CA GLU A 142 15.85 14.78 -1.53
C GLU A 142 16.35 13.98 -0.31
N GLU A 143 15.55 13.07 0.26
CA GLU A 143 15.96 12.32 1.47
C GLU A 143 16.81 11.09 1.16
N SER A 144 17.98 10.99 1.80
CA SER A 144 18.98 9.93 1.58
C SER A 144 18.42 8.50 1.75
N VAL A 145 17.42 8.28 2.61
CA VAL A 145 16.84 6.94 2.83
C VAL A 145 15.95 6.44 1.70
N LEU A 146 15.50 7.32 0.80
CA LEU A 146 14.57 7.01 -0.30
C LEU A 146 15.25 7.01 -1.67
N VAL A 147 16.58 7.00 -1.74
CA VAL A 147 17.34 7.16 -2.99
C VAL A 147 17.97 5.84 -3.45
N PRO A 148 17.83 5.45 -4.74
CA PRO A 148 16.92 6.05 -5.71
C PRO A 148 15.46 5.68 -5.39
N SER A 149 14.52 6.55 -5.76
CA SER A 149 13.08 6.27 -5.67
C SER A 149 12.48 6.18 -7.06
N GLY A 150 11.49 5.30 -7.22
CA GLY A 150 10.58 5.37 -8.36
C GLY A 150 9.54 6.46 -8.08
N THR A 151 9.43 7.44 -8.97
CA THR A 151 8.44 8.51 -8.87
C THR A 151 7.42 8.36 -9.98
N ILE A 152 6.13 8.42 -9.60
CA ILE A 152 4.99 8.39 -10.51
C ILE A 152 4.17 9.63 -10.21
N PHE A 153 4.11 10.55 -11.16
CA PHE A 153 3.23 11.72 -11.07
C PHE A 153 1.90 11.42 -11.73
N PHE A 154 0.82 11.70 -11.01
CA PHE A 154 -0.54 11.61 -11.53
C PHE A 154 -1.04 12.98 -11.98
N THR A 155 -2.06 13.00 -12.84
CA THR A 155 -2.73 14.22 -13.30
C THR A 155 -4.25 14.09 -13.25
N GLY A 156 -4.91 15.24 -13.08
CA GLY A 156 -6.35 15.43 -13.00
C GLY A 156 -6.68 16.86 -13.42
#